data_AF-A0A7L0YZG5-F1
#
_entry.id   AF-A0A7L0YZG5-F1
#
_cell.length_a   1.000
_cell.length_b   1.000
_cell.length_c   1.000
_cell.angle_alpha   90.00
_cell.angle_beta   90.00
_cell.angle_gamma   90.00
#
_symmetry.space_group_name_H-M   'P 1'
#
loop_
_entity.id
_entity.type
_entity.pdbx_description
1 polymer ?
#
loop_
_entity_poly.entity_id
_entity_poly.type
_entity_poly.pdbx_seq_one_letter_code
_entity_poly.pdbx_strand_id
1 'polypeptide(L)'
;MTTAGLVVLLSFALCCVPDTAFGIEVDCSTYPNTTNEEGKEVLVCSEAVSPICGSDGVTYGHECLLCAYNVEYGTNVSKDHDGECKEVAPVDCSRYSNTTSEEGKVVLLCNKDISPVCGTDWVTYDNECQLCARSLEAGTSVGKKAEGECKKEIVTVDCSDYPKPVCPLDYMPLCGSDNTTYNNRCIFCNAVVDSNGTITLSHFGGC
;
A
#
# COMPACT_ATOMS: atom_id res chain seq x y z
N MET A 1 -63.74 25.31 -15.27
CA MET A 1 -63.05 24.44 -14.30
C MET A 1 -61.64 24.24 -14.80
N THR A 2 -60.72 25.12 -14.41
CA THR A 2 -59.32 25.12 -14.85
C THR A 2 -58.48 24.45 -13.77
N THR A 3 -58.09 23.20 -14.00
CA THR A 3 -57.17 22.47 -13.11
C THR A 3 -55.74 22.93 -13.37
N ALA A 4 -55.17 23.67 -12.42
CA ALA A 4 -53.76 24.00 -12.40
C ALA A 4 -52.94 22.75 -12.06
N GLY A 5 -52.20 22.24 -13.04
CA GLY A 5 -51.25 21.13 -12.84
C GLY A 5 -49.98 21.63 -12.15
N LEU A 6 -49.72 21.14 -10.95
CA LEU A 6 -48.46 21.32 -10.23
C LEU A 6 -47.37 20.50 -10.95
N VAL A 7 -46.47 21.19 -11.66
CA VAL A 7 -45.24 20.61 -12.17
C VAL A 7 -44.23 20.60 -11.02
N VAL A 8 -44.10 19.45 -10.36
CA VAL A 8 -43.01 19.22 -9.39
C VAL A 8 -41.74 18.99 -10.20
N LEU A 9 -40.94 20.05 -10.34
CA LEU A 9 -39.57 19.94 -10.84
C LEU A 9 -38.76 19.20 -9.76
N LEU A 10 -38.64 17.87 -9.90
CA LEU A 10 -37.63 17.08 -9.20
C LEU A 10 -36.26 17.52 -9.73
N SER A 11 -35.71 18.56 -9.10
CA SER A 11 -34.31 18.90 -9.15
C SER A 11 -33.52 17.72 -8.57
N PHE A 12 -33.19 16.75 -9.42
CA PHE A 12 -32.07 15.85 -9.18
C PHE A 12 -30.81 16.71 -9.21
N ALA A 13 -30.46 17.28 -8.05
CA ALA A 13 -29.10 17.65 -7.80
C ALA A 13 -28.30 16.35 -7.95
N LEU A 14 -27.60 16.20 -9.08
CA LEU A 14 -26.43 15.35 -9.12
C LEU A 14 -25.50 15.91 -8.05
N CYS A 15 -25.58 15.36 -6.84
CA CYS A 15 -24.45 15.40 -5.94
C CYS A 15 -23.33 14.71 -6.70
N CYS A 16 -22.46 15.51 -7.30
CA CYS A 16 -21.09 15.10 -7.53
C CYS A 16 -20.61 14.60 -6.17
N VAL A 17 -20.63 13.28 -5.97
CA VAL A 17 -19.84 12.67 -4.92
C VAL A 17 -18.43 12.80 -5.48
N PRO A 18 -17.59 13.73 -5.01
CA PRO A 18 -16.18 13.56 -5.27
C PRO A 18 -15.84 12.21 -4.66
N ASP A 19 -15.12 11.37 -5.39
CA ASP A 19 -14.56 10.13 -4.85
C ASP A 19 -13.90 10.46 -3.51
N THR A 20 -14.58 10.15 -2.41
CA THR A 20 -14.04 10.36 -1.08
C THR A 20 -13.01 9.27 -0.89
N ALA A 21 -11.80 9.52 -1.39
CA ALA A 21 -10.61 8.92 -0.85
C ALA A 21 -10.59 9.31 0.63
N PHE A 22 -10.95 8.36 1.50
CA PHE A 22 -10.81 8.50 2.95
C PHE A 22 -9.32 8.49 3.27
N GLY A 23 -8.67 9.64 3.08
CA GLY A 23 -7.30 9.91 3.50
C GLY A 23 -7.27 11.29 4.12
N ILE A 24 -6.56 11.44 5.24
CA ILE A 24 -6.26 12.77 5.77
C ILE A 24 -5.18 13.34 4.85
N GLU A 25 -5.52 14.34 4.03
CA GLU A 25 -4.53 14.99 3.15
C GLU A 25 -3.49 15.75 3.99
N VAL A 26 -2.22 15.55 3.64
CA VAL A 26 -1.08 16.26 4.21
C VAL A 26 -0.70 17.38 3.22
N ASP A 27 -0.65 18.64 3.68
CA ASP A 27 -0.21 19.76 2.84
C ASP A 27 1.32 19.80 2.74
N CYS A 28 1.84 19.11 1.71
CA CYS A 28 3.28 19.04 1.46
C CYS A 28 3.93 20.40 1.15
N SER A 29 3.14 21.42 0.77
CA SER A 29 3.61 22.77 0.46
C SER A 29 4.14 23.53 1.69
N THR A 30 3.83 23.03 2.89
CA THR A 30 4.25 23.65 4.16
C THR A 30 5.69 23.32 4.54
N TYR A 31 6.30 22.30 3.91
CA TYR A 31 7.66 21.86 4.21
C TYR A 31 8.69 22.57 3.32
N PRO A 32 9.86 22.96 3.86
CA PRO A 32 10.90 23.60 3.07
C PRO A 32 11.45 22.61 2.04
N ASN A 33 11.68 23.09 0.82
CA ASN A 33 12.27 22.32 -0.27
C ASN A 33 13.56 22.98 -0.79
N THR A 34 14.34 22.21 -1.53
CA THR A 34 15.50 22.65 -2.28
C THR A 34 15.52 21.96 -3.64
N THR A 35 16.39 22.40 -4.54
CA THR A 35 16.64 21.74 -5.81
C THR A 35 18.01 21.10 -5.78
N ASN A 36 18.11 19.81 -6.09
CA ASN A 36 19.40 19.12 -6.17
C ASN A 36 20.14 19.46 -7.47
N GLU A 37 21.36 18.94 -7.64
CA GLU A 37 22.20 19.18 -8.83
C GLU A 37 21.54 18.68 -10.14
N GLU A 38 20.57 17.77 -10.04
CA GLU A 38 19.81 17.21 -11.16
C GLU A 38 18.55 18.01 -11.49
N GLY A 39 18.30 19.13 -10.78
CA GLY A 39 17.09 19.93 -10.98
C GLY A 39 15.84 19.38 -10.30
N LYS A 40 15.97 18.31 -9.49
CA LYS A 40 14.85 17.67 -8.80
C LYS A 40 14.55 18.38 -7.47
N GLU A 41 13.27 18.57 -7.19
CA GLU A 41 12.80 19.07 -5.90
C GLU A 41 13.04 18.02 -4.81
N VAL A 42 13.61 18.46 -3.69
CA VAL A 42 13.90 17.63 -2.53
C VAL A 42 13.38 18.34 -1.29
N LEU A 43 12.51 17.68 -0.53
CA LEU A 43 12.04 18.20 0.76
C LEU A 43 13.13 18.09 1.82
N VAL A 44 13.29 19.14 2.62
CA VAL A 44 14.22 19.19 3.75
C VAL A 44 13.43 18.92 5.03
N CYS A 45 13.44 17.67 5.46
CA CYS A 45 12.73 17.26 6.67
C CYS A 45 13.58 17.43 7.93
N SER A 46 12.95 17.88 9.01
CA SER A 46 13.57 17.87 10.34
C SER A 46 13.65 16.43 10.87
N GLU A 47 14.58 16.16 11.80
CA GLU A 47 14.68 14.87 12.48
C GLU A 47 13.57 14.64 13.53
N ALA A 48 12.46 15.38 13.45
CA ALA A 48 11.34 15.20 14.34
C ALA A 48 10.66 13.85 14.05
N VAL A 49 10.57 13.00 15.08
CA VAL A 49 9.90 11.70 14.99
C VAL A 49 8.45 11.86 15.46
N SER A 50 7.51 11.78 14.53
CA SER A 50 6.06 11.74 14.76
C SER A 50 5.46 10.80 13.73
N PRO A 51 5.55 9.47 13.96
CA PRO A 51 5.24 8.50 12.94
C PRO A 51 3.77 8.60 12.49
N ILE A 52 3.53 8.28 11.24
CA ILE A 52 2.20 8.19 10.64
C ILE A 52 2.10 6.91 9.81
N CYS A 53 0.88 6.41 9.61
CA CYS A 53 0.60 5.33 8.69
C CYS A 53 0.13 5.93 7.36
N GLY A 54 0.82 5.60 6.27
CA GLY A 54 0.41 5.93 4.93
C GLY A 54 -0.73 5.05 4.44
N SER A 55 -1.47 5.54 3.45
CA SER A 55 -2.51 4.78 2.74
C SER A 55 -1.95 3.57 1.98
N ASP A 56 -0.64 3.49 1.79
CA ASP A 56 0.10 2.33 1.27
C ASP A 56 0.41 1.27 2.34
N GLY A 57 0.05 1.53 3.61
CA GLY A 57 0.34 0.65 4.74
C GLY A 57 1.79 0.73 5.23
N VAL A 58 2.55 1.75 4.82
CA VAL A 58 3.93 1.99 5.25
C VAL A 58 3.94 3.03 6.37
N THR A 59 4.74 2.76 7.40
CA THR A 59 5.00 3.74 8.47
C THR A 59 6.04 4.76 8.00
N TYR A 60 5.65 6.03 7.98
CA TYR A 60 6.56 7.14 7.72
C TYR A 60 6.92 7.81 9.04
N GLY A 61 8.21 8.14 9.25
CA GLY A 61 8.68 8.72 10.52
C GLY A 61 8.08 10.10 10.85
N HIS A 62 7.59 10.83 9.84
CA HIS A 62 6.81 12.06 9.94
C HIS A 62 6.11 12.35 8.61
N GLU A 63 5.07 13.18 8.62
CA GLU A 63 4.39 13.70 7.43
C GLU A 63 5.32 14.26 6.34
N CYS A 64 6.41 14.95 6.71
CA CYS A 64 7.40 15.44 5.74
C CYS A 64 8.05 14.29 4.96
N LEU A 65 8.33 13.15 5.60
CA LEU A 65 8.93 11.99 4.95
C LEU A 65 7.95 11.30 4.00
N LEU A 66 6.64 11.30 4.31
CA LEU A 66 5.61 10.87 3.37
C LEU A 66 5.56 11.79 2.14
N CYS A 67 5.64 13.10 2.34
CA CYS A 67 5.71 14.05 1.23
C CYS A 67 6.99 13.90 0.40
N ALA A 68 8.14 13.76 1.05
CA ALA A 68 9.43 13.54 0.39
C ALA A 68 9.42 12.25 -0.43
N TYR A 69 8.81 11.20 0.09
CA TYR A 69 8.59 9.94 -0.62
C TYR A 69 7.72 10.13 -1.87
N ASN A 70 6.58 10.83 -1.74
CA ASN A 70 5.71 11.12 -2.89
C ASN A 70 6.44 11.89 -3.99
N VAL A 71 7.28 12.87 -3.62
CA VAL A 71 8.10 13.62 -4.58
C VAL A 71 9.21 12.74 -5.19
N GLU A 72 9.88 11.92 -4.38
CA GLU A 72 10.98 11.07 -4.85
C GLU A 72 10.51 10.02 -5.84
N TYR A 73 9.39 9.36 -5.55
CA TYR A 73 8.86 8.22 -6.31
C TYR A 73 7.69 8.56 -7.23
N GLY A 74 7.22 9.81 -7.23
CA GLY A 74 6.06 10.23 -8.03
C GLY A 74 4.75 9.56 -7.61
N THR A 75 4.63 9.20 -6.32
CA THR A 75 3.44 8.55 -5.76
C THR A 75 2.46 9.57 -5.17
N ASN A 76 1.25 9.11 -4.83
CA ASN A 76 0.23 9.94 -4.19
C ASN A 76 -0.31 9.27 -2.91
N VAL A 77 0.60 8.85 -2.04
CA VAL A 77 0.27 8.24 -0.76
C VAL A 77 -0.30 9.32 0.16
N SER A 78 -1.57 9.19 0.56
CA SER A 78 -2.17 10.03 1.61
C SER A 78 -1.88 9.47 3.00
N LYS A 79 -2.04 10.28 4.06
CA LYS A 79 -2.02 9.79 5.43
C LYS A 79 -3.32 9.03 5.72
N ASP A 80 -3.20 7.83 6.27
CA ASP A 80 -4.32 7.04 6.76
C ASP A 80 -4.66 7.45 8.20
N HIS A 81 -3.68 7.34 9.10
CA HIS A 81 -3.81 7.74 10.50
C HIS A 81 -2.48 8.19 11.12
N ASP A 82 -2.55 8.91 12.24
CA ASP A 82 -1.37 9.23 13.05
C ASP A 82 -0.87 7.98 13.83
N GLY A 83 0.43 7.89 14.09
CA GLY A 83 1.09 6.73 14.68
C GLY A 83 1.56 5.71 13.63
N GLU A 84 2.37 4.75 14.06
CA GLU A 84 2.87 3.68 13.19
C GLU A 84 1.71 2.80 12.67
N CYS A 85 1.86 2.26 11.46
CA CYS A 85 0.96 1.22 10.98
C CYS A 85 0.97 0.04 11.95
N LYS A 86 -0.21 -0.47 12.29
CA LYS A 86 -0.32 -1.60 13.22
C LYS A 86 0.24 -2.85 12.56
N GLU A 87 1.10 -3.57 13.29
CA GLU A 87 1.51 -4.91 12.89
C GLU A 87 0.26 -5.77 12.66
N VAL A 88 0.24 -6.45 11.53
CA VAL A 88 -0.91 -7.20 11.09
C VAL A 88 -0.98 -8.48 11.91
N ALA A 89 -1.98 -8.55 12.78
CA ALA A 89 -2.15 -9.69 13.66
C ALA A 89 -2.27 -10.98 12.85
N PRO A 90 -1.53 -12.05 13.20
CA PRO A 90 -1.63 -13.32 12.51
C PRO A 90 -3.05 -13.86 12.62
N VAL A 91 -3.55 -14.41 11.51
CA VAL A 91 -4.90 -14.99 11.46
C VAL A 91 -4.89 -16.35 12.13
N ASP A 92 -5.67 -16.52 13.19
CA ASP A 92 -5.92 -17.82 13.81
C ASP A 92 -6.98 -18.58 13.02
N CYS A 93 -6.55 -19.44 12.10
CA CYS A 93 -7.45 -20.26 11.30
C CYS A 93 -8.28 -21.27 12.12
N SER A 94 -7.86 -21.58 13.35
CA SER A 94 -8.54 -22.53 14.24
C SER A 94 -9.89 -22.00 14.76
N ARG A 95 -10.11 -20.68 14.68
CA ARG A 95 -11.36 -20.03 15.10
C ARG A 95 -12.52 -20.30 14.16
N TYR A 96 -12.25 -20.73 12.92
CA TYR A 96 -13.27 -20.98 11.92
C TYR A 96 -13.81 -22.40 12.03
N SER A 97 -15.13 -22.52 11.91
CA SER A 97 -15.79 -23.82 11.82
C SER A 97 -15.28 -24.58 10.60
N ASN A 98 -15.05 -25.87 10.74
CA ASN A 98 -14.57 -26.72 9.67
C ASN A 98 -15.30 -28.06 9.65
N THR A 99 -15.14 -28.79 8.57
CA THR A 99 -15.61 -30.16 8.37
C THR A 99 -14.54 -30.98 7.68
N THR A 100 -14.70 -32.30 7.65
CA THR A 100 -13.79 -33.21 6.95
C THR A 100 -14.51 -33.76 5.73
N SER A 101 -13.92 -33.54 4.55
CA SER A 101 -14.38 -34.12 3.28
C SER A 101 -14.25 -35.66 3.29
N GLU A 102 -14.91 -36.33 2.35
CA GLU A 102 -14.81 -37.78 2.15
C GLU A 102 -13.36 -38.23 1.91
N GLU A 103 -12.51 -37.35 1.37
CA GLU A 103 -11.07 -37.56 1.17
C GLU A 103 -10.22 -37.34 2.44
N GLY A 104 -10.83 -37.05 3.59
CA GLY A 104 -10.11 -36.76 4.84
C GLY A 104 -9.54 -35.34 4.92
N LYS A 105 -9.85 -34.46 3.96
CA LYS A 105 -9.37 -33.07 3.94
C LYS A 105 -10.21 -32.17 4.82
N VAL A 106 -9.57 -31.31 5.60
CA VAL A 106 -10.24 -30.26 6.39
C VAL A 106 -10.71 -29.16 5.45
N VAL A 107 -11.99 -28.82 5.51
CA VAL A 107 -12.65 -27.76 4.72
C VAL A 107 -13.25 -26.75 5.69
N LEU A 108 -12.89 -25.47 5.54
CA LEU A 108 -13.46 -24.40 6.37
C LEU A 108 -14.87 -24.02 5.86
N LEU A 109 -15.77 -23.79 6.82
CA LEU A 109 -17.13 -23.34 6.58
C LEU A 109 -17.18 -21.80 6.70
N CYS A 110 -16.79 -21.13 5.63
CA CYS A 110 -16.75 -19.67 5.60
C CYS A 110 -18.13 -19.05 5.34
N ASN A 111 -18.43 -17.98 6.07
CA ASN A 111 -19.54 -17.08 5.76
C ASN A 111 -19.20 -16.25 4.50
N LYS A 112 -20.23 -15.62 3.94
CA LYS A 112 -20.12 -14.71 2.78
C LYS A 112 -19.93 -13.25 3.19
N ASP A 113 -19.46 -13.02 4.42
CA ASP A 113 -19.22 -11.67 4.91
C ASP A 113 -17.99 -11.12 4.20
N ILE A 114 -18.15 -9.97 3.54
CA ILE A 114 -17.08 -9.33 2.78
C ILE A 114 -16.33 -8.38 3.73
N SER A 115 -15.11 -8.74 4.06
CA SER A 115 -14.17 -7.96 4.88
C SER A 115 -12.78 -8.25 4.32
N PRO A 116 -12.42 -7.63 3.18
CA PRO A 116 -11.28 -8.07 2.38
C PRO A 116 -9.98 -8.03 3.15
N VAL A 117 -9.07 -8.96 2.85
CA VAL A 117 -7.71 -8.98 3.39
C VAL A 117 -6.70 -9.26 2.28
N CYS A 118 -5.52 -8.65 2.39
CA CYS A 118 -4.42 -8.91 1.49
C CYS A 118 -3.55 -10.01 2.09
N GLY A 119 -3.34 -11.10 1.34
CA GLY A 119 -2.44 -12.17 1.74
C GLY A 119 -0.96 -11.82 1.53
N THR A 120 -0.07 -12.55 2.19
CA THR A 120 1.39 -12.47 1.97
C THR A 120 1.82 -12.93 0.57
N ASP A 121 0.91 -13.56 -0.16
CA ASP A 121 1.02 -13.94 -1.56
C ASP A 121 0.50 -12.86 -2.54
N TRP A 122 0.13 -11.68 -2.02
CA TRP A 122 -0.44 -10.57 -2.77
C TRP A 122 -1.78 -10.87 -3.45
N VAL A 123 -2.50 -11.87 -2.95
CA VAL A 123 -3.87 -12.17 -3.36
C VAL A 123 -4.85 -11.52 -2.38
N THR A 124 -5.89 -10.90 -2.93
CA THR A 124 -7.00 -10.39 -2.13
C THR A 124 -7.98 -11.52 -1.84
N TYR A 125 -8.32 -11.69 -0.57
CA TYR A 125 -9.30 -12.66 -0.11
C TYR A 125 -10.52 -11.91 0.41
N ASP A 126 -11.73 -12.40 0.11
CA ASP A 126 -12.99 -11.75 0.54
C ASP A 126 -13.06 -11.56 2.05
N ASN A 127 -12.42 -12.45 2.81
CA ASN A 127 -12.22 -12.36 4.25
C ASN A 127 -11.11 -13.31 4.73
N GLU A 128 -10.73 -13.17 6.00
CA GLU A 128 -9.74 -14.02 6.66
C GLU A 128 -10.08 -15.53 6.64
N CYS A 129 -11.37 -15.91 6.65
CA CYS A 129 -11.74 -17.32 6.56
C CYS A 129 -11.38 -17.89 5.19
N GLN A 130 -11.64 -17.14 4.12
CA GLN A 130 -11.30 -17.54 2.75
C GLN A 130 -9.78 -17.62 2.54
N LEU A 131 -9.02 -16.72 3.18
CA LEU A 131 -7.54 -16.81 3.22
C LEU A 131 -7.11 -18.13 3.87
N CYS A 132 -7.65 -18.46 5.04
CA CYS A 132 -7.37 -19.73 5.72
C CYS A 132 -7.78 -20.95 4.91
N ALA A 133 -8.98 -20.93 4.29
CA ALA A 133 -9.49 -22.02 3.48
C ALA A 133 -8.55 -22.31 2.30
N ARG A 134 -8.11 -21.27 1.58
CA ARG A 134 -7.17 -21.41 0.46
C ARG A 134 -5.80 -21.91 0.89
N SER A 135 -5.26 -21.40 1.99
CA SER A 135 -4.00 -21.89 2.58
C SER A 135 -4.06 -23.40 2.85
N LEU A 136 -5.16 -23.87 3.46
CA LEU A 136 -5.35 -25.28 3.79
C LEU A 136 -5.56 -26.15 2.55
N GLU A 137 -6.35 -25.70 1.58
CA GLU A 137 -6.58 -26.42 0.31
C GLU A 137 -5.29 -26.60 -0.50
N ALA A 138 -4.47 -25.55 -0.58
CA ALA A 138 -3.22 -25.57 -1.35
C ALA A 138 -2.04 -26.19 -0.58
N GLY A 139 -2.20 -26.46 0.73
CA GLY A 139 -1.09 -26.89 1.59
C GLY A 139 -0.01 -25.82 1.75
N THR A 140 -0.38 -24.54 1.62
CA THR A 140 0.51 -23.39 1.73
C THR A 140 0.25 -22.63 3.03
N SER A 141 1.24 -21.90 3.53
CA SER A 141 1.08 -21.02 4.69
C SER A 141 0.99 -19.57 4.22
N VAL A 142 -0.14 -19.15 3.67
CA VAL A 142 -0.40 -17.74 3.34
C VAL A 142 -0.85 -17.04 4.61
N GLY A 143 -0.11 -16.01 5.04
CA GLY A 143 -0.47 -15.14 6.15
C GLY A 143 -1.26 -13.92 5.68
N LYS A 144 -1.81 -13.16 6.61
CA LYS A 144 -2.38 -11.84 6.32
C LYS A 144 -1.26 -10.81 6.28
N LYS A 145 -1.14 -10.09 5.17
CA LYS A 145 -0.20 -8.99 4.96
C LYS A 145 -0.79 -7.64 5.36
N ALA A 146 -2.07 -7.40 5.07
CA ALA A 146 -2.77 -6.16 5.38
C ALA A 146 -4.28 -6.38 5.46
N GLU A 147 -4.97 -5.47 6.16
CA GLU A 147 -6.43 -5.35 6.05
C GLU A 147 -6.80 -4.71 4.71
N GLY A 148 -7.99 -5.04 4.20
CA GLY A 148 -8.48 -4.54 2.91
C GLY A 148 -7.91 -5.30 1.72
N GLU A 149 -8.22 -4.82 0.52
CA GLU A 149 -7.71 -5.41 -0.73
C GLU A 149 -6.21 -5.15 -0.89
N CYS A 150 -5.53 -6.04 -1.63
CA CYS A 150 -4.15 -5.78 -2.01
C CYS A 150 -4.09 -4.56 -2.93
N LYS A 151 -3.42 -3.51 -2.47
CA LYS A 151 -3.14 -2.32 -3.27
C LYS A 151 -1.99 -2.66 -4.22
N LYS A 152 -2.33 -3.07 -5.44
CA LYS A 152 -1.35 -3.15 -6.54
C LYS A 152 -1.09 -1.74 -7.05
N GLU A 153 -0.25 -1.02 -6.34
CA GLU A 153 0.43 0.11 -6.96
C GLU A 153 1.45 -0.48 -7.94
N ILE A 154 1.13 -0.47 -9.24
CA ILE A 154 2.14 -0.67 -10.30
C ILE A 154 2.98 0.59 -10.34
N VAL A 155 3.79 0.79 -9.32
CA VAL A 155 4.75 1.87 -9.28
C VAL A 155 6.06 1.26 -9.75
N THR A 156 6.49 1.67 -10.92
CA THR A 156 7.82 1.34 -11.43
C THR A 156 8.80 2.36 -10.88
N VAL A 157 9.90 1.88 -10.32
CA VAL A 157 11.03 2.76 -10.00
C VAL A 157 11.77 3.02 -11.30
N ASP A 158 11.76 4.27 -11.76
CA ASP A 158 12.59 4.66 -12.90
C ASP A 158 14.06 4.56 -12.48
N CYS A 159 14.84 3.76 -13.22
CA CYS A 159 16.27 3.60 -13.02
C CYS A 159 17.09 4.05 -14.24
N SER A 160 16.51 4.85 -15.13
CA SER A 160 17.14 5.25 -16.41
C SER A 160 18.44 6.04 -16.23
N ASP A 161 18.58 6.78 -15.13
CA ASP A 161 19.77 7.60 -14.83
C ASP A 161 20.87 6.87 -14.04
N TYR A 162 20.80 5.54 -13.94
CA TYR A 162 21.75 4.69 -13.22
C TYR A 162 22.69 3.95 -14.19
N PRO A 163 23.91 3.57 -13.76
CA PRO A 163 24.40 3.51 -12.37
C PRO A 163 24.93 4.85 -11.84
N LYS A 164 24.86 5.03 -10.51
CA LYS A 164 25.43 6.18 -9.80
C LYS A 164 26.46 5.71 -8.77
N PRO A 165 27.70 6.23 -8.78
CA PRO A 165 28.80 5.71 -7.96
C PRO A 165 28.68 6.06 -6.47
N VAL A 166 27.93 7.11 -6.13
CA VAL A 166 27.72 7.57 -4.76
C VAL A 166 26.22 7.58 -4.50
N CYS A 167 25.82 6.92 -3.42
CA CYS A 167 24.44 6.91 -2.97
C CYS A 167 24.29 7.70 -1.66
N PRO A 168 23.19 8.45 -1.50
CA PRO A 168 22.83 9.04 -0.23
C PRO A 168 22.55 7.95 0.83
N LEU A 169 22.62 8.35 2.10
CA LEU A 169 22.39 7.49 3.29
C LEU A 169 20.96 7.62 3.84
N ASP A 170 20.05 8.22 3.06
CA ASP A 170 18.62 8.23 3.37
C ASP A 170 18.08 6.81 3.43
N TYR A 171 17.11 6.60 4.33
CA TYR A 171 16.47 5.30 4.54
C TYR A 171 15.01 5.38 4.10
N MET A 172 14.77 4.99 2.85
CA MET A 172 13.46 4.85 2.21
C MET A 172 13.41 3.49 1.53
N PRO A 173 13.18 2.40 2.30
CA PRO A 173 13.49 1.05 1.85
C PRO A 173 12.57 0.57 0.72
N LEU A 174 13.11 -0.30 -0.13
CA LEU A 174 12.40 -1.01 -1.19
C LEU A 174 12.68 -2.50 -1.10
N CYS A 175 11.66 -3.33 -1.34
CA CYS A 175 11.81 -4.78 -1.44
C CYS A 175 11.92 -5.18 -2.92
N GLY A 176 13.04 -5.79 -3.29
CA GLY A 176 13.26 -6.33 -4.64
C GLY A 176 12.56 -7.68 -4.87
N SER A 177 12.42 -8.07 -6.13
CA SER A 177 11.90 -9.38 -6.54
C SER A 177 12.78 -10.56 -6.11
N ASP A 178 13.99 -10.27 -5.66
CA ASP A 178 14.96 -11.19 -5.05
C ASP A 178 14.79 -11.33 -3.53
N ASN A 179 13.75 -10.70 -2.94
CA ASN A 179 13.49 -10.68 -1.50
C ASN A 179 14.61 -10.00 -0.69
N THR A 180 15.30 -9.03 -1.30
CA THR A 180 16.30 -8.18 -0.63
C THR A 180 15.71 -6.81 -0.32
N THR A 181 15.95 -6.32 0.89
CA THR A 181 15.65 -4.93 1.27
C THR A 181 16.78 -4.00 0.85
N TYR A 182 16.47 -3.03 0.00
CA TYR A 182 17.36 -1.99 -0.48
C TYR A 182 17.10 -0.70 0.29
N ASN A 183 18.11 -0.11 0.93
CA ASN A 183 17.93 1.03 1.84
C ASN A 183 17.28 2.27 1.20
N ASN A 184 17.51 2.48 -0.10
CA ASN A 184 16.94 3.57 -0.88
C ASN A 184 16.98 3.26 -2.38
N ARG A 185 16.34 4.12 -3.18
CA ARG A 185 16.28 4.03 -4.65
C ARG A 185 17.66 3.90 -5.29
N CYS A 186 18.67 4.57 -4.75
CA CYS A 186 20.01 4.55 -5.34
C CYS A 186 20.65 3.16 -5.27
N ILE A 187 20.59 2.51 -4.10
CA ILE A 187 21.11 1.15 -3.92
C ILE A 187 20.28 0.17 -4.77
N PHE A 188 18.95 0.31 -4.78
CA PHE A 188 18.07 -0.53 -5.60
C PHE A 188 18.39 -0.42 -7.10
N CYS A 189 18.42 0.79 -7.67
CA CYS A 189 18.64 0.97 -9.10
C CYS A 189 20.04 0.58 -9.56
N ASN A 190 21.07 0.76 -8.73
CA ASN A 190 22.39 0.19 -9.03
C ASN A 190 22.33 -1.35 -9.14
N ALA A 191 21.62 -2.03 -8.24
CA ALA A 191 21.42 -3.48 -8.32
C ALA A 191 20.57 -3.92 -9.53
N VAL A 192 19.55 -3.13 -9.92
CA VAL A 192 18.79 -3.36 -11.16
C VAL A 192 19.71 -3.32 -12.38
N VAL A 193 20.58 -2.31 -12.47
CA VAL A 193 21.56 -2.20 -13.57
C VAL A 193 22.57 -3.35 -13.54
N ASP A 194 23.12 -3.67 -12.37
CA ASP A 194 24.10 -4.77 -12.20
C ASP A 194 23.50 -6.14 -12.55
N SER A 195 22.20 -6.32 -12.31
CA SER A 195 21.45 -7.54 -12.68
C SER A 195 20.90 -7.51 -14.11
N ASN A 196 21.23 -6.50 -14.91
CA ASN A 196 20.72 -6.29 -16.27
C ASN A 196 19.18 -6.31 -16.34
N GLY A 197 18.52 -5.69 -15.36
CA GLY A 197 17.07 -5.57 -15.27
C GLY A 197 16.34 -6.82 -14.74
N THR A 198 17.06 -7.83 -14.26
CA THR A 198 16.46 -9.05 -13.71
C THR A 198 15.75 -8.78 -12.38
N ILE A 199 16.29 -7.88 -11.57
CA ILE A 199 15.66 -7.43 -10.32
C ILE A 199 14.59 -6.39 -10.66
N THR A 200 13.36 -6.64 -10.22
CA THR A 200 12.25 -5.68 -10.32
C THR A 200 11.76 -5.28 -8.93
N LEU A 201 11.01 -4.18 -8.82
CA LEU A 201 10.38 -3.83 -7.55
C LEU A 201 9.32 -4.88 -7.21
N SER A 202 9.38 -5.44 -6.00
CA SER A 202 8.30 -6.25 -5.42
C SER A 202 7.29 -5.32 -4.74
N HIS A 203 7.76 -4.51 -3.80
CA HIS A 203 6.97 -3.46 -3.14
C HIS A 203 7.87 -2.43 -2.44
N PHE A 204 7.28 -1.30 -2.06
CA PHE A 204 7.92 -0.34 -1.18
C PHE A 204 7.92 -0.78 0.28
N GLY A 205 8.88 -0.29 1.06
CA GLY A 205 9.17 -0.78 2.39
C GLY A 205 10.21 -1.90 2.39
N GLY A 206 10.58 -2.38 3.58
CA GLY A 206 11.42 -3.57 3.72
C GLY A 206 10.65 -4.86 3.37
N CYS A 207 11.38 -5.86 2.87
CA CYS A 207 10.99 -7.25 3.04
C CYS A 207 11.11 -7.62 4.53
#